data_AF-A0A523RC76-F1
#
_entry.id   AF-A0A523RC76-F1
#
_cell.length_a   1.000
_cell.length_b   1.000
_cell.length_c   1.000
_cell.angle_alpha   90.00
_cell.angle_beta   90.00
_cell.angle_gamma   90.00
#
_symmetry.space_group_name_H-M   'P 1'
#
loop_
_entity.id
_entity.type
_entity.pdbx_description
1 polymer ?
#
loop_
_entity_poly.entity_id
_entity_poly.type
_entity_poly.pdbx_seq_one_letter_code
_entity_poly.pdbx_strand_id
1 'polypeptide(L)'
;MFKSFKKTNSAGFSLIESLIATAIFVVVVAIGAGVFLTVSRAQHKAISVSEAQKDTRFALEAIVKEVRMGTIDFKYYEDNKIDLEGEVNELAIYGSSKEYLVFRKVGGDQEGGQLEVAINPSYQKLPGNFQSMIRENVEIKKLSFYISPSESPYKEGGEKKQPRVTIILQSEVKDQDDPVKTVKIDLQTTVTSRVYK
;
A
#
# COMPACT_ATOMS: atom_id res chain seq x y z
N MET A 1 76.24 -18.28 45.15
CA MET A 1 75.56 -17.41 44.17
C MET A 1 74.05 -17.55 44.41
N PHE A 2 73.43 -16.63 45.15
CA PHE A 2 72.00 -16.72 45.50
C PHE A 2 71.15 -16.04 44.42
N LYS A 3 70.25 -16.80 43.80
CA LYS A 3 69.35 -16.33 42.74
C LYS A 3 68.12 -15.69 43.40
N SER A 4 67.95 -14.38 43.25
CA SER A 4 66.80 -13.64 43.79
C SER A 4 65.55 -13.91 42.95
N PHE A 5 64.48 -14.39 43.58
CA PHE A 5 63.17 -14.53 42.95
C PHE A 5 62.43 -13.19 42.96
N LYS A 6 62.22 -12.63 41.77
CA LYS A 6 61.45 -11.40 41.56
C LYS A 6 59.97 -11.69 41.82
N LYS A 7 59.40 -11.10 42.88
CA LYS A 7 57.97 -11.21 43.19
C LYS A 7 57.17 -10.45 42.12
N THR A 8 56.48 -11.17 41.24
CA THR A 8 55.52 -10.58 40.30
C THR A 8 54.25 -10.24 41.08
N ASN A 9 53.72 -9.04 40.88
CA ASN A 9 52.52 -8.57 41.55
C ASN A 9 51.29 -9.23 40.93
N SER A 10 50.96 -10.45 41.36
CA SER A 10 49.73 -11.14 40.96
C SER A 10 48.57 -10.59 41.80
N ALA A 11 48.03 -9.44 41.39
CA ALA A 11 46.82 -8.88 41.98
C ALA A 11 45.64 -9.78 41.60
N GLY A 12 45.05 -10.45 42.59
CA GLY A 12 43.79 -11.20 42.44
C GLY A 12 42.58 -10.30 42.70
N PHE A 13 41.43 -10.68 42.16
CA PHE A 13 40.15 -10.03 42.45
C PHE A 13 39.55 -10.61 43.73
N SER A 14 38.91 -9.77 44.52
CA SER A 14 38.12 -10.21 45.67
C SER A 14 36.79 -10.84 45.21
N LEU A 15 36.23 -11.70 46.06
CA LEU A 15 34.91 -12.31 45.81
C LEU A 15 33.81 -11.25 45.69
N ILE A 16 33.91 -10.16 46.47
CA ILE A 16 32.91 -9.08 46.44
C ILE A 16 32.99 -8.28 45.13
N GLU A 17 34.17 -8.05 44.57
CA GLU A 17 34.33 -7.39 43.26
C GLU A 17 33.73 -8.22 42.13
N SER A 18 33.93 -9.54 42.14
CA SER A 18 33.33 -10.45 41.15
C SER A 18 31.80 -10.44 41.23
N LEU A 19 31.23 -10.33 42.44
CA LEU A 19 29.79 -10.26 42.66
C LEU A 19 29.21 -8.94 42.13
N ILE A 20 29.84 -7.80 42.46
CA ILE A 20 29.42 -6.48 42.01
C ILE A 20 29.53 -6.38 40.48
N ALA A 21 30.65 -6.83 39.90
CA ALA A 21 30.85 -6.83 38.45
C ALA A 21 29.79 -7.64 37.72
N THR A 22 29.44 -8.82 38.25
CA THR A 22 28.39 -9.68 37.66
C THR A 22 27.02 -9.01 37.76
N ALA A 23 26.69 -8.41 38.91
CA ALA A 23 25.42 -7.71 39.09
C ALA A 23 25.26 -6.55 38.08
N ILE A 24 26.31 -5.74 37.92
CA ILE A 24 26.29 -4.63 36.94
C ILE A 24 26.22 -5.17 35.51
N PHE A 25 26.96 -6.24 35.20
CA PHE A 25 26.93 -6.86 33.87
C PHE A 25 25.53 -7.33 33.48
N VAL A 26 24.82 -8.03 34.39
CA VAL A 26 23.46 -8.50 34.14
C VAL A 26 22.51 -7.32 33.87
N VAL A 27 22.63 -6.22 34.63
CA VAL A 27 21.83 -5.01 34.41
C VAL A 27 22.09 -4.42 33.02
N VAL A 28 23.35 -4.30 32.62
CA VAL A 28 23.74 -3.76 31.30
C VAL A 28 23.21 -4.64 30.16
N VAL A 29 23.35 -5.97 30.28
CA VAL A 29 22.84 -6.92 29.28
C VAL A 29 21.32 -6.84 29.18
N ALA A 30 20.62 -6.73 30.31
CA ALA A 30 19.16 -6.59 30.32
C ALA A 30 18.69 -5.31 29.60
N ILE A 31 19.36 -4.18 29.83
CA ILE A 31 19.09 -2.93 29.12
C ILE A 31 19.35 -3.11 27.61
N GLY A 32 20.48 -3.69 27.24
CA GLY A 32 20.84 -3.95 25.84
C GLY A 32 19.81 -4.83 25.11
N ALA A 33 19.34 -5.89 25.76
CA ALA A 33 18.30 -6.76 25.22
C ALA A 33 16.98 -6.00 25.01
N GLY A 34 16.58 -5.14 25.96
CA GLY A 34 15.37 -4.33 25.83
C GLY A 34 15.42 -3.35 24.65
N VAL A 35 16.57 -2.70 24.46
CA VAL A 35 16.80 -1.81 23.30
C VAL A 35 16.73 -2.62 22.00
N PHE A 36 17.41 -3.77 21.93
CA PHE A 36 17.40 -4.63 20.75
C PHE A 36 15.98 -5.06 20.36
N LEU A 37 15.17 -5.52 21.32
CA LEU A 37 13.78 -5.92 21.06
C LEU A 37 12.94 -4.75 20.53
N THR A 38 13.12 -3.55 21.11
CA THR A 38 12.39 -2.36 20.67
C THR A 38 12.76 -1.97 19.24
N VAL A 39 14.04 -1.99 18.91
CA VAL A 39 14.53 -1.70 17.55
C VAL A 39 14.05 -2.74 16.55
N SER A 40 14.09 -4.02 16.91
CA SER A 40 13.62 -5.11 16.05
C SER A 40 12.14 -4.96 15.69
N ARG A 41 11.27 -4.67 16.67
CA ARG A 41 9.85 -4.41 16.40
C ARG A 41 9.64 -3.19 15.48
N ALA A 42 10.37 -2.11 15.74
CA ALA A 42 10.31 -0.92 14.90
C ALA A 42 10.74 -1.20 13.45
N GLN A 43 11.77 -2.05 13.25
CA GLN A 43 12.22 -2.47 11.92
C GLN A 43 11.18 -3.31 11.19
N HIS A 44 10.58 -4.31 11.86
CA HIS A 44 9.52 -5.12 11.26
C HIS A 44 8.33 -4.28 10.82
N LYS A 45 7.87 -3.38 11.71
CA LYS A 45 6.81 -2.42 11.38
C LYS A 45 7.17 -1.55 10.17
N ALA A 46 8.38 -1.00 10.14
CA ALA A 46 8.83 -0.16 9.03
C ALA A 46 8.87 -0.93 7.69
N ILE A 47 9.26 -2.20 7.72
CA ILE A 47 9.24 -3.07 6.53
C ILE A 47 7.81 -3.29 6.04
N SER A 48 6.88 -3.69 6.92
CA SER A 48 5.48 -3.93 6.54
C SER A 48 4.81 -2.69 5.96
N VAL A 49 5.04 -1.52 6.55
CA VAL A 49 4.53 -0.24 6.02
C VAL A 49 5.16 0.10 4.66
N SER A 50 6.47 -0.10 4.52
CA SER A 50 7.19 0.15 3.28
C SER A 50 6.71 -0.74 2.13
N GLU A 51 6.45 -2.02 2.40
CA GLU A 51 5.90 -2.95 1.41
C GLU A 51 4.49 -2.54 0.99
N ALA A 52 3.61 -2.25 1.94
CA ALA A 52 2.25 -1.83 1.61
C ALA A 52 2.21 -0.52 0.82
N GLN A 53 3.10 0.42 1.13
CA GLN A 53 3.24 1.66 0.38
C GLN A 53 3.68 1.39 -1.06
N LYS A 54 4.60 0.43 -1.28
CA LYS A 54 5.01 0.03 -2.63
C LYS A 54 3.86 -0.62 -3.40
N ASP A 55 3.14 -1.55 -2.78
CA ASP A 55 2.03 -2.25 -3.44
C ASP A 55 0.88 -1.28 -3.79
N THR A 56 0.52 -0.40 -2.85
CA THR A 56 -0.52 0.62 -3.06
C THR A 56 -0.11 1.59 -4.18
N ARG A 57 1.16 2.02 -4.22
CA ARG A 57 1.69 2.87 -5.29
C ARG A 57 1.73 2.15 -6.63
N PHE A 58 2.18 0.90 -6.66
CA PHE A 58 2.21 0.09 -7.87
C PHE A 58 0.81 -0.01 -8.49
N ALA A 59 -0.20 -0.29 -7.68
CA ALA A 59 -1.56 -0.40 -8.18
C ALA A 59 -2.11 0.95 -8.67
N LEU A 60 -1.82 2.06 -7.95
CA LEU A 60 -2.15 3.40 -8.42
C LEU A 60 -1.47 3.74 -9.75
N GLU A 61 -0.18 3.44 -9.88
CA GLU A 61 0.60 3.67 -11.11
C GLU A 61 0.06 2.85 -12.28
N ALA A 62 -0.35 1.60 -12.03
CA ALA A 62 -1.00 0.77 -13.03
C ALA A 62 -2.30 1.41 -13.53
N ILE A 63 -3.20 1.85 -12.63
CA ILE A 63 -4.43 2.55 -13.02
C ILE A 63 -4.10 3.85 -13.78
N VAL A 64 -3.15 4.64 -13.28
CA VAL A 64 -2.72 5.89 -13.92
C VAL A 64 -2.20 5.65 -15.34
N LYS A 65 -1.42 4.58 -15.54
CA LYS A 65 -0.92 4.20 -16.85
C LYS A 65 -2.07 3.86 -17.79
N GLU A 66 -3.01 3.05 -17.35
CA GLU A 66 -4.16 2.64 -18.17
C GLU A 66 -5.07 3.83 -18.50
N VAL A 67 -5.33 4.75 -17.56
CA VAL A 67 -6.08 5.98 -17.86
C VAL A 67 -5.34 6.87 -18.86
N ARG A 68 -4.02 7.01 -18.69
CA ARG A 68 -3.21 7.88 -19.56
C ARG A 68 -3.13 7.36 -20.99
N MET A 69 -3.02 6.05 -21.15
CA MET A 69 -2.83 5.39 -22.45
C MET A 69 -4.15 4.95 -23.09
N GLY A 70 -5.23 4.85 -22.30
CA GLY A 70 -6.54 4.38 -22.71
C GLY A 70 -7.58 5.47 -22.92
N THR A 71 -8.79 5.04 -23.23
CA THR A 71 -9.99 5.88 -23.37
C THR A 71 -11.06 5.42 -22.38
N ILE A 72 -11.65 6.34 -21.63
CA ILE A 72 -12.74 6.04 -20.69
C ILE A 72 -13.96 5.52 -21.47
N ASP A 73 -14.57 4.44 -20.99
CA ASP A 73 -15.82 3.92 -21.57
C ASP A 73 -17.03 4.63 -20.95
N PHE A 74 -17.40 5.78 -21.50
CA PHE A 74 -18.59 6.52 -21.05
C PHE A 74 -19.90 5.73 -21.23
N LYS A 75 -19.97 4.84 -22.23
CA LYS A 75 -21.15 4.04 -22.49
C LYS A 75 -21.41 3.03 -21.37
N TYR A 76 -20.35 2.47 -20.79
CA TYR A 76 -20.48 1.59 -19.62
C TYR A 76 -21.26 2.26 -18.48
N TYR A 77 -20.97 3.53 -18.19
CA TYR A 77 -21.64 4.27 -17.14
C TYR A 77 -23.10 4.59 -17.49
N GLU A 78 -23.37 4.99 -18.74
CA GLU A 78 -24.73 5.21 -19.24
C GLU A 78 -25.59 3.92 -19.16
N ASP A 79 -25.06 2.80 -19.66
CA ASP A 79 -25.75 1.50 -19.68
C ASP A 79 -26.03 0.97 -18.26
N ASN A 80 -25.11 1.20 -17.32
CA ASN A 80 -25.26 0.79 -15.92
C ASN A 80 -25.96 1.84 -15.03
N LYS A 81 -26.39 2.98 -15.60
CA LYS A 81 -27.02 4.10 -14.88
C LYS A 81 -26.18 4.61 -13.70
N ILE A 82 -24.86 4.68 -13.90
CA ILE A 82 -23.92 5.21 -12.91
C ILE A 82 -23.76 6.71 -13.16
N ASP A 83 -24.04 7.51 -12.13
CA ASP A 83 -23.87 8.95 -12.18
C ASP A 83 -22.37 9.34 -12.10
N LEU A 84 -21.92 10.16 -13.05
CA LEU A 84 -20.56 10.67 -13.13
C LEU A 84 -20.40 12.08 -12.50
N GLU A 85 -21.46 12.69 -11.97
CA GLU A 85 -21.38 13.99 -11.29
C GLU A 85 -20.66 13.92 -9.91
N GLY A 86 -20.32 12.72 -9.44
CA GLY A 86 -19.68 12.51 -8.15
C GLY A 86 -18.65 11.39 -8.12
N GLU A 87 -18.55 10.78 -6.95
CA GLU A 87 -17.64 9.67 -6.68
C GLU A 87 -18.18 8.36 -7.29
N VAL A 88 -17.37 7.68 -8.08
CA VAL A 88 -17.69 6.33 -8.60
C VAL A 88 -16.72 5.28 -8.06
N ASN A 89 -17.24 4.08 -7.83
CA ASN A 89 -16.48 2.96 -7.25
C ASN A 89 -15.83 2.04 -8.29
N GLU A 90 -16.15 2.25 -9.57
CA GLU A 90 -15.70 1.43 -10.68
C GLU A 90 -15.14 2.32 -11.80
N LEU A 91 -13.98 1.94 -12.34
CA LEU A 91 -13.34 2.61 -13.45
C LEU A 91 -13.27 1.70 -14.66
N ALA A 92 -14.05 2.01 -15.70
CA ALA A 92 -14.11 1.29 -16.97
C ALA A 92 -13.32 2.03 -18.05
N ILE A 93 -12.37 1.32 -18.67
CA ILE A 93 -11.41 1.89 -19.62
C ILE A 93 -11.17 0.92 -20.77
N TYR A 94 -11.03 1.44 -21.98
CA TYR A 94 -10.38 0.73 -23.07
C TYR A 94 -8.88 1.01 -23.01
N GLY A 95 -8.09 -0.02 -22.74
CA GLY A 95 -6.64 0.04 -22.71
C GLY A 95 -6.01 0.20 -24.09
N SER A 96 -4.70 0.40 -24.10
CA SER A 96 -3.95 0.70 -25.32
C SER A 96 -3.88 -0.45 -26.33
N SER A 97 -3.98 -1.70 -25.87
CA SER A 97 -3.97 -2.89 -26.73
C SER A 97 -5.39 -3.41 -27.07
N LYS A 98 -6.40 -2.54 -26.91
CA LYS A 98 -7.83 -2.82 -27.13
C LYS A 98 -8.46 -3.79 -26.12
N GLU A 99 -7.78 -4.09 -25.02
CA GLU A 99 -8.41 -4.69 -23.85
C GLU A 99 -9.44 -3.74 -23.23
N TYR A 100 -10.52 -4.33 -22.74
CA TYR A 100 -11.47 -3.67 -21.89
C TYR A 100 -11.10 -3.96 -20.43
N LEU A 101 -10.90 -2.93 -19.62
CA LEU A 101 -10.45 -3.03 -18.23
C LEU A 101 -11.49 -2.42 -17.30
N VAL A 102 -11.79 -3.11 -16.22
CA VAL A 102 -12.63 -2.58 -15.13
C VAL A 102 -11.88 -2.73 -13.81
N PHE A 103 -11.61 -1.59 -13.17
CA PHE A 103 -11.02 -1.51 -11.83
C PHE A 103 -12.11 -1.27 -10.81
N ARG A 104 -12.04 -1.96 -9.66
CA ARG A 104 -13.00 -1.77 -8.56
C ARG A 104 -12.39 -2.17 -7.23
N LYS A 105 -13.01 -1.72 -6.14
CA LYS A 105 -12.83 -2.31 -4.81
C LYS A 105 -13.88 -3.38 -4.59
N VAL A 106 -13.45 -4.53 -4.06
CA VAL A 106 -14.34 -5.58 -3.55
C VAL A 106 -14.13 -5.74 -2.05
N GLY A 107 -15.22 -5.96 -1.31
CA GLY A 107 -15.22 -6.02 0.15
C GLY A 107 -15.96 -4.83 0.77
N GLY A 108 -16.47 -5.01 1.98
CA GLY A 108 -17.23 -3.99 2.68
C GLY A 108 -16.39 -2.74 3.00
N ASP A 109 -17.04 -1.59 3.17
CA ASP A 109 -16.33 -0.36 3.57
C ASP A 109 -15.84 -0.42 5.02
N GLN A 110 -16.50 -1.24 5.85
CA GLN A 110 -16.17 -1.44 7.26
C GLN A 110 -15.10 -2.53 7.46
N GLU A 111 -15.09 -3.57 6.62
CA GLU A 111 -14.23 -4.76 6.79
C GLU A 111 -12.90 -4.65 6.04
N GLY A 112 -12.75 -3.62 5.17
CA GLY A 112 -11.64 -3.55 4.23
C GLY A 112 -11.90 -4.44 3.02
N GLY A 113 -11.17 -4.16 1.95
CA GLY A 113 -11.36 -4.81 0.66
C GLY A 113 -10.07 -5.02 -0.09
N GLN A 114 -10.20 -5.56 -1.30
CA GLN A 114 -9.11 -5.71 -2.26
C GLN A 114 -9.41 -4.85 -3.48
N LEU A 115 -8.34 -4.29 -4.07
CA LEU A 115 -8.41 -3.68 -5.39
C LEU A 115 -8.27 -4.79 -6.42
N GLU A 116 -9.29 -4.92 -7.26
CA GLU A 116 -9.35 -5.89 -8.33
C GLU A 116 -9.39 -5.23 -9.71
N VAL A 117 -8.84 -5.93 -10.68
CA VAL A 117 -8.97 -5.60 -12.10
C VAL A 117 -9.52 -6.81 -12.87
N ALA A 118 -10.45 -6.57 -13.78
CA ALA A 118 -10.86 -7.55 -14.78
C ALA A 118 -10.38 -7.14 -16.18
N ILE A 119 -9.89 -8.11 -16.94
CA ILE A 119 -9.49 -7.94 -18.35
C ILE A 119 -10.52 -8.61 -19.23
N ASN A 120 -11.08 -7.85 -20.17
CA ASN A 120 -12.18 -8.21 -21.05
C ASN A 120 -13.37 -8.84 -20.31
N PRO A 121 -13.88 -8.25 -19.20
CA PRO A 121 -15.10 -8.74 -18.60
C PRO A 121 -16.25 -8.60 -19.60
N SER A 122 -17.18 -9.56 -19.60
CA SER A 122 -18.43 -9.42 -20.34
C SER A 122 -19.10 -8.10 -19.97
N TYR A 123 -19.57 -7.37 -20.98
CA TYR A 123 -20.20 -6.04 -20.86
C TYR A 123 -21.36 -5.96 -19.84
N GLN A 124 -21.92 -7.10 -19.46
CA GLN A 124 -22.98 -7.23 -18.47
C GLN A 124 -22.38 -7.85 -17.20
N LYS A 125 -22.41 -7.09 -16.09
CA LYS A 125 -22.01 -7.48 -14.73
C LYS A 125 -22.33 -8.94 -14.36
N LEU A 126 -21.46 -9.91 -14.67
CA LEU A 126 -21.45 -11.29 -14.14
C LEU A 126 -20.05 -11.91 -14.40
N PRO A 127 -19.56 -12.80 -13.51
CA PRO A 127 -18.23 -12.71 -12.93
C PRO A 127 -17.14 -12.69 -14.01
N GLY A 128 -16.56 -11.52 -14.25
CA GLY A 128 -15.25 -11.47 -14.87
C GLY A 128 -14.25 -12.19 -13.97
N ASN A 129 -13.17 -12.73 -14.53
CA ASN A 129 -12.02 -13.19 -13.76
C ASN A 129 -11.30 -11.96 -13.19
N PHE A 130 -11.88 -11.38 -12.14
CA PHE A 130 -11.25 -10.32 -11.38
C PHE A 130 -10.03 -10.88 -10.66
N GLN A 131 -8.93 -10.14 -10.70
CA GLN A 131 -7.69 -10.51 -10.06
C GLN A 131 -7.29 -9.40 -9.10
N SER A 132 -6.90 -9.79 -7.89
CA SER A 132 -6.33 -8.84 -6.93
C SER A 132 -5.02 -8.28 -7.47
N MET A 133 -4.86 -6.97 -7.40
CA MET A 133 -3.64 -6.27 -7.80
C MET A 133 -2.66 -6.08 -6.64
N ILE A 134 -3.12 -6.30 -5.41
CA ILE A 134 -2.42 -6.00 -4.17
C ILE A 134 -2.38 -7.26 -3.31
N ARG A 135 -1.32 -7.43 -2.51
CA ARG A 135 -1.18 -8.55 -1.58
C ARG A 135 -2.29 -8.55 -0.51
N GLU A 136 -2.63 -9.73 -0.01
CA GLU A 136 -3.71 -9.92 0.96
C GLU A 136 -3.46 -9.20 2.31
N ASN A 137 -2.22 -8.86 2.64
CA ASN A 137 -1.87 -8.19 3.89
C ASN A 137 -2.11 -6.66 3.87
N VAL A 138 -2.58 -6.11 2.74
CA VAL A 138 -2.93 -4.70 2.60
C VAL A 138 -4.42 -4.59 2.32
N GLU A 139 -5.14 -3.94 3.21
CA GLU A 139 -6.58 -3.74 3.06
C GLU A 139 -6.87 -2.41 2.39
N ILE A 140 -7.67 -2.43 1.32
CA ILE A 140 -8.16 -1.22 0.69
C ILE A 140 -9.42 -0.76 1.40
N LYS A 141 -9.33 0.38 2.10
CA LYS A 141 -10.46 1.00 2.79
C LYS A 141 -11.30 1.84 1.85
N LYS A 142 -10.65 2.54 0.92
CA LYS A 142 -11.33 3.36 -0.08
C LYS A 142 -10.63 3.25 -1.43
N LEU A 143 -11.39 3.03 -2.48
CA LEU A 143 -10.97 3.25 -3.85
C LEU A 143 -12.12 3.95 -4.55
N SER A 144 -11.84 5.12 -5.09
CA SER A 144 -12.85 5.90 -5.76
C SER A 144 -12.28 6.74 -6.88
N PHE A 145 -13.14 7.06 -7.82
CA PHE A 145 -12.79 7.76 -9.04
C PHE A 145 -13.73 8.95 -9.23
N TYR A 146 -13.17 10.07 -9.66
CA TYR A 146 -13.94 11.22 -10.13
C TYR A 146 -13.58 11.44 -11.59
N ILE A 147 -14.57 11.30 -12.46
CA ILE A 147 -14.38 11.36 -13.91
C ILE A 147 -14.90 12.71 -14.41
N SER A 148 -14.09 13.38 -15.23
CA SER A 148 -14.46 14.68 -15.80
C SER A 148 -14.02 14.72 -17.26
N PRO A 149 -14.88 15.11 -18.22
CA PRO A 149 -16.29 15.51 -18.05
C PRO A 149 -17.20 14.33 -17.63
N SER A 150 -18.41 14.63 -17.12
CA SER A 150 -19.43 13.63 -16.75
C SER A 150 -20.19 13.07 -17.97
N GLU A 151 -19.99 13.65 -19.14
CA GLU A 151 -20.55 13.18 -20.41
C GLU A 151 -19.42 12.88 -21.40
N SER A 152 -19.66 11.97 -22.33
CA SER A 152 -18.68 11.65 -23.39
C SER A 152 -18.31 12.90 -24.19
N PRO A 153 -17.00 13.28 -24.27
CA PRO A 153 -16.56 14.40 -25.11
C PRO A 153 -16.51 14.02 -26.60
N TYR A 154 -16.76 12.75 -26.93
CA TYR A 154 -16.71 12.20 -28.29
C TYR A 154 -18.08 12.19 -28.98
N LYS A 155 -19.15 12.57 -28.28
CA LYS A 155 -20.49 12.71 -28.87
C LYS A 155 -20.61 14.02 -29.65
N GLU A 156 -21.40 14.03 -30.72
CA GLU A 156 -21.71 15.27 -31.44
C GLU A 156 -22.40 16.27 -30.49
N GLY A 157 -21.84 17.49 -30.39
CA GLY A 157 -22.32 18.53 -29.48
C GLY A 157 -21.86 18.40 -28.02
N GLY A 158 -21.03 17.40 -27.68
CA GLY A 158 -20.46 17.24 -26.35
C GLY A 158 -19.42 18.31 -25.98
N GLU A 159 -19.13 18.44 -24.68
CA GLU A 159 -18.03 19.29 -24.22
C GLU A 159 -16.69 18.78 -24.80
N LYS A 160 -16.00 19.62 -25.57
CA LYS A 160 -14.66 19.31 -26.12
C LYS A 160 -13.56 19.42 -25.06
N LYS A 161 -13.72 18.72 -23.94
CA LYS A 161 -12.74 18.67 -22.84
C LYS A 161 -12.06 17.31 -22.82
N GLN A 162 -10.75 17.32 -22.61
CA GLN A 162 -9.97 16.10 -22.48
C GLN A 162 -10.36 15.34 -21.21
N PRO A 163 -10.70 14.04 -21.29
CA PRO A 163 -11.04 13.25 -20.12
C PRO A 163 -9.91 13.21 -19.09
N ARG A 164 -10.28 13.36 -17.82
CA ARG A 164 -9.41 13.19 -16.67
C ARG A 164 -10.10 12.39 -15.57
N VAL A 165 -9.31 11.63 -14.83
CA VAL A 165 -9.75 10.82 -13.71
C VAL A 165 -8.94 11.23 -12.49
N THR A 166 -9.62 11.59 -11.40
CA THR A 166 -9.00 11.69 -10.08
C THR A 166 -9.23 10.38 -9.36
N ILE A 167 -8.15 9.74 -8.92
CA ILE A 167 -8.16 8.46 -8.23
C ILE A 167 -7.84 8.76 -6.77
N ILE A 168 -8.67 8.28 -5.85
CA ILE A 168 -8.43 8.31 -4.40
C ILE A 168 -8.32 6.87 -3.94
N LEU A 169 -7.17 6.52 -3.37
CA LEU A 169 -6.85 5.19 -2.88
C LEU A 169 -6.38 5.29 -1.43
N GLN A 170 -7.12 4.67 -0.52
CA GLN A 170 -6.77 4.58 0.89
C GLN A 170 -6.58 3.12 1.26
N SER A 171 -5.39 2.78 1.74
CA SER A 171 -5.06 1.45 2.22
C SER A 171 -4.65 1.47 3.69
N GLU A 172 -4.80 0.32 4.33
CA GLU A 172 -4.50 0.12 5.74
C GLU A 172 -3.73 -1.19 5.92
N VAL A 173 -2.71 -1.13 6.77
CA VAL A 173 -1.86 -2.27 7.12
C VAL A 173 -2.01 -2.54 8.60
N LYS A 174 -2.30 -3.79 8.95
CA LYS A 174 -2.33 -4.25 10.33
C LYS A 174 -0.90 -4.44 10.84
N ASP A 175 -0.62 -3.91 12.03
CA ASP A 175 0.64 -4.17 12.74
C ASP A 175 0.67 -5.65 13.18
N GLN A 176 1.78 -6.34 12.92
CA GLN A 176 1.92 -7.76 13.24
C GLN A 176 1.94 -8.03 14.75
N ASP A 177 2.45 -7.08 15.55
CA ASP A 177 2.55 -7.23 17.01
C ASP A 177 1.28 -6.78 17.73
N ASP A 178 0.47 -5.92 17.10
CA ASP A 178 -0.75 -5.35 17.67
C ASP A 178 -1.77 -5.12 16.55
N PRO A 179 -2.64 -6.10 16.22
CA PRO A 179 -3.55 -6.00 15.09
C PRO A 179 -4.61 -4.90 15.23
N VAL A 180 -4.73 -4.29 16.42
CA VAL A 180 -5.57 -3.09 16.64
C VAL A 180 -4.88 -1.83 16.13
N LYS A 181 -3.54 -1.80 16.13
CA LYS A 181 -2.77 -0.71 15.53
C LYS A 181 -2.66 -0.93 14.05
N THR A 182 -3.12 0.06 13.32
CA THR A 182 -3.06 0.07 11.87
C THR A 182 -2.31 1.30 11.38
N VAL A 183 -1.69 1.16 10.21
CA VAL A 183 -1.06 2.28 9.50
C VAL A 183 -1.85 2.54 8.24
N LYS A 184 -2.30 3.79 8.10
CA LYS A 184 -3.08 4.24 6.95
C LYS A 184 -2.16 4.89 5.92
N ILE A 185 -2.43 4.59 4.65
CA ILE A 185 -1.71 5.12 3.49
C ILE A 185 -2.76 5.73 2.56
N ASP A 186 -2.74 7.04 2.44
CA ASP A 186 -3.66 7.79 1.58
C ASP A 186 -2.90 8.30 0.34
N LEU A 187 -3.36 7.89 -0.83
CA LEU A 187 -2.85 8.37 -2.11
C LEU A 187 -3.99 8.98 -2.94
N GLN A 188 -3.71 10.13 -3.53
CA GLN A 188 -4.61 10.78 -4.47
C GLN A 188 -3.81 11.30 -5.66
N THR A 189 -4.35 11.11 -6.86
CA THR A 189 -3.75 11.64 -8.09
C THR A 189 -4.81 11.94 -9.13
N THR A 190 -4.54 12.89 -10.01
CA THR A 190 -5.39 13.20 -11.16
C THR A 190 -4.60 12.99 -12.45
N VAL A 191 -5.17 12.24 -13.38
CA VAL A 191 -4.53 11.90 -14.65
C VAL A 191 -5.47 12.20 -15.81
N THR A 192 -4.93 12.80 -16.87
CA THR A 192 -5.62 13.05 -18.14
C THR A 192 -5.29 11.96 -19.16
N SER A 193 -6.27 11.51 -19.93
CA SER A 193 -6.03 10.61 -21.08
C SER A 193 -5.23 11.34 -22.17
N ARG A 194 -4.26 10.69 -22.80
CA ARG A 194 -3.46 11.25 -23.93
C ARG A 194 -3.95 10.79 -25.30
N VAL A 195 -5.06 10.06 -25.36
CA VAL A 195 -5.61 9.57 -26.61
C VAL A 195 -6.46 10.69 -27.24
N TYR A 196 -6.05 11.12 -28.43
CA TYR A 196 -6.83 12.01 -29.28
C TYR A 196 -7.64 11.15 -30.26
N LYS A 197 -8.95 11.35 -30.27
CA LYS A 197 -9.86 10.77 -31.27
C LYS A 197 -10.44 11.89 -32.12
#